data_AF-A0A8D8YW75-F1
#
_entry.id   AF-A0A8D8YW75-F1
#
_cell.length_a   1.000
_cell.length_b   1.000
_cell.length_c   1.000
_cell.angle_alpha   90.00
_cell.angle_beta   90.00
_cell.angle_gamma   90.00
#
_symmetry.space_group_name_H-M   'P 1'
#
loop_
_entity.id
_entity.type
_entity.pdbx_description
1 polymer ?
#
loop_
_entity_poly.entity_id
_entity_poly.type
_entity_poly.pdbx_seq_one_letter_code
_entity_poly.pdbx_strand_id
1 'polypeptide(L)'
;TLWSHMFLNHEDDDFVCNLCPPGTEGVIKYPYILLKHMGRYHAMNFVIPAVFEHLKAKSQVLVNGVVSFKCVQCPCIVQDFETLKTHIKSHSKESDFVCFVCDKLLSRTNILIDHIRSVHQKIRDFSCHLCKGTFSTVYNLREHMN
;
A
#
# COMPACT_ATOMS: atom_id res chain seq x y z
N THR A 1 4.74 -5.54 -11.61
CA THR A 1 4.17 -4.51 -10.71
C THR A 1 5.31 -3.92 -9.88
N LEU A 2 5.11 -2.80 -9.17
CA LEU A 2 6.13 -2.23 -8.27
C LEU A 2 6.64 -3.24 -7.22
N TRP A 3 5.95 -4.35 -6.98
CA TRP A 3 6.33 -5.32 -5.95
C TRP A 3 7.01 -6.58 -6.50
N SER A 4 6.85 -6.88 -7.80
CA SER A 4 7.46 -8.06 -8.41
C SER A 4 8.99 -8.00 -8.51
N HIS A 5 9.59 -6.80 -8.39
CA HIS A 5 11.05 -6.65 -8.32
C HIS A 5 11.60 -6.75 -6.89
N MET A 6 10.71 -6.70 -5.89
CA MET A 6 11.08 -6.77 -4.47
C MET A 6 10.89 -8.19 -3.92
N PHE A 7 9.98 -8.98 -4.51
CA PHE A 7 9.57 -10.29 -4.01
C PHE A 7 9.25 -11.31 -5.10
N LEU A 8 9.42 -12.58 -4.76
CA LEU A 8 8.84 -13.72 -5.49
C LEU A 8 7.61 -14.22 -4.74
N ASN A 9 6.52 -14.46 -5.48
CA ASN A 9 5.41 -15.26 -4.97
C ASN A 9 5.89 -16.71 -4.86
N HIS A 10 5.78 -17.26 -3.67
CA HIS A 10 5.95 -18.68 -3.37
C HIS A 10 4.56 -19.36 -3.33
N GLU A 11 4.52 -20.68 -3.20
CA GLU A 11 3.28 -21.44 -2.98
C GLU A 11 2.47 -20.87 -1.79
N ASP A 12 1.14 -20.89 -1.88
CA ASP A 12 0.18 -20.44 -0.85
C ASP A 12 0.23 -18.94 -0.44
N ASP A 13 0.40 -18.02 -1.41
CA ASP A 13 0.47 -16.57 -1.18
C ASP A 13 1.64 -16.13 -0.27
N ASP A 14 2.64 -17.00 -0.10
CA ASP A 14 3.86 -16.69 0.64
C ASP A 14 4.80 -15.77 -0.17
N PHE A 15 5.56 -14.93 0.53
CA PHE A 15 6.51 -13.99 -0.08
C PHE A 15 7.94 -14.31 0.31
N VAL A 16 8.84 -14.28 -0.66
CA VAL A 16 10.30 -14.36 -0.45
C VAL A 16 10.92 -13.01 -0.83
N CYS A 17 11.78 -12.48 0.03
CA CYS A 17 12.47 -11.21 -0.22
C CYS A 17 13.64 -11.40 -1.19
N ASN A 18 13.56 -10.79 -2.37
CA ASN A 18 14.60 -10.92 -3.41
C ASN A 18 15.80 -10.00 -3.21
N LEU A 19 15.74 -9.12 -2.21
CA LEU A 19 16.83 -8.18 -1.88
C LEU A 19 17.77 -8.75 -0.81
N CYS A 20 17.40 -9.86 -0.18
CA CYS A 20 18.24 -10.56 0.78
C CYS A 20 19.30 -11.42 0.05
N PRO A 21 20.48 -11.66 0.67
CA PRO A 21 21.46 -12.59 0.13
C PRO A 21 20.87 -14.00 -0.07
N PRO A 22 21.25 -14.71 -1.16
CA PRO A 22 20.82 -16.08 -1.41
C PRO A 22 21.07 -17.01 -0.22
N GLY A 23 20.04 -17.77 0.18
CA GLY A 23 20.09 -18.72 1.28
C GLY A 23 19.81 -18.11 2.66
N THR A 24 19.48 -16.82 2.74
CA THR A 24 19.08 -16.14 3.99
C THR A 24 17.59 -15.76 3.99
N GLU A 25 16.87 -16.08 2.91
CA GLU A 25 15.50 -15.67 2.74
C GLU A 25 14.56 -16.50 3.63
N GLY A 26 13.85 -15.82 4.51
CA GLY A 26 12.72 -16.41 5.24
C GLY A 26 11.43 -16.31 4.43
N VAL A 27 10.56 -17.30 4.59
CA VAL A 27 9.19 -17.27 4.06
C VAL A 27 8.35 -16.26 4.84
N ILE A 28 7.73 -15.31 4.15
CA ILE A 28 6.91 -14.24 4.74
C ILE A 28 5.46 -14.46 4.36
N LYS A 29 4.64 -14.91 5.31
CA LYS A 29 3.22 -15.30 5.07
C LYS A 29 2.23 -14.15 4.87
N TYR A 30 2.68 -12.90 5.01
CA TYR A 30 1.77 -11.76 5.10
C TYR A 30 2.37 -10.46 4.54
N PRO A 31 1.65 -9.76 3.64
CA PRO A 31 2.05 -8.45 3.10
C PRO A 31 2.48 -7.38 4.10
N TYR A 32 1.87 -7.30 5.29
CA TYR A 32 2.30 -6.31 6.28
C TYR A 32 3.62 -6.67 6.96
N ILE A 33 3.91 -7.96 7.12
CA ILE A 33 5.21 -8.44 7.65
C ILE A 33 6.29 -8.14 6.63
N LEU A 34 5.94 -8.27 5.35
CA LEU A 34 6.79 -7.93 4.22
C LEU A 34 7.23 -6.47 4.23
N LEU A 35 6.29 -5.55 4.41
CA LEU A 35 6.59 -4.12 4.58
C LEU A 35 7.46 -3.83 5.79
N LYS A 36 7.22 -4.53 6.91
CA LYS A 36 8.04 -4.37 8.12
C LYS A 36 9.47 -4.89 7.91
N HIS A 37 9.62 -6.04 7.25
CA HIS A 37 10.92 -6.58 6.87
C HIS A 37 11.66 -5.57 6.00
N MET A 38 11.00 -5.08 4.95
CA MET A 38 11.58 -4.11 4.05
C MET A 38 12.00 -2.83 4.75
N GLY A 39 11.12 -2.20 5.53
CA GLY A 39 11.46 -0.97 6.25
C GLY A 39 12.57 -1.13 7.30
N ARG A 40 12.89 -2.37 7.72
CA ARG A 40 13.93 -2.67 8.72
C ARG A 40 15.27 -3.04 8.10
N TYR A 41 15.26 -3.77 7.00
CA TYR A 41 16.47 -4.38 6.43
C TYR A 41 16.87 -3.78 5.08
N HIS A 42 15.96 -3.04 4.44
CA HIS A 42 16.16 -2.51 3.10
C HIS A 42 15.80 -1.02 3.06
N ALA A 43 16.52 -0.26 2.24
CA ALA A 43 16.12 1.12 1.99
C ALA A 43 14.82 1.12 1.18
N MET A 44 13.72 1.51 1.82
CA MET A 44 12.42 1.72 1.16
C MET A 44 12.42 3.01 0.35
N ASN A 45 13.24 3.03 -0.70
CA ASN A 45 13.22 4.06 -1.72
C ASN A 45 12.05 3.77 -2.68
N PHE A 46 10.82 4.00 -2.21
CA PHE A 46 9.67 4.17 -3.10
C PHE A 46 9.84 5.52 -3.80
N VAL A 47 10.80 5.60 -4.71
CA VAL A 47 11.04 6.83 -5.45
C VAL A 47 9.74 7.14 -6.19
N ILE A 48 9.23 8.35 -6.00
CA ILE A 48 8.02 8.88 -6.63
C ILE A 48 7.87 8.50 -8.13
N PRO A 49 8.93 8.46 -8.96
CA PRO A 49 8.86 7.99 -10.34
C PRO A 49 8.30 6.57 -10.48
N ALA A 50 8.75 5.62 -9.64
CA ALA A 50 8.30 4.24 -9.72
C ALA A 50 6.83 4.07 -9.28
N VAL A 51 6.40 4.86 -8.29
CA VAL A 51 4.99 4.93 -7.85
C VAL A 51 4.12 5.50 -8.97
N PHE A 52 4.56 6.56 -9.64
CA PHE A 52 3.80 7.14 -10.74
C PHE A 52 3.75 6.25 -11.98
N GLU A 53 4.80 5.53 -12.35
CA GLU A 53 4.70 4.58 -13.48
C GLU A 53 3.69 3.46 -13.19
N HIS A 54 3.67 2.94 -11.95
CA HIS A 54 2.64 1.97 -11.52
C HIS A 54 1.24 2.58 -11.58
N LEU A 55 1.06 3.80 -11.06
CA LEU A 55 -0.22 4.51 -11.12
C LEU A 55 -0.67 4.77 -12.55
N LYS A 56 0.24 5.17 -13.45
CA LYS A 56 -0.05 5.46 -14.86
C LYS A 56 -0.65 4.25 -15.56
N ALA A 57 -0.07 3.06 -15.35
CA ALA A 57 -0.59 1.84 -15.94
C ALA A 57 -1.98 1.46 -15.40
N LYS A 58 -2.25 1.73 -14.11
CA LYS A 58 -3.50 1.36 -13.43
C LYS A 58 -4.64 2.36 -13.59
N SER A 59 -4.32 3.62 -13.85
CA SER A 59 -5.30 4.70 -13.94
C SER A 59 -5.85 4.91 -15.35
N GLN A 60 -5.22 4.33 -16.38
CA GLN A 60 -5.69 4.49 -17.77
C GLN A 60 -7.09 3.91 -17.96
N VAL A 61 -7.96 4.72 -18.57
CA VAL A 61 -9.33 4.37 -18.94
C VAL A 61 -9.65 4.96 -20.31
N LEU A 62 -10.56 4.35 -21.06
CA LEU A 62 -11.09 4.92 -22.30
C LEU A 62 -12.42 5.61 -22.01
N VAL A 63 -12.48 6.92 -22.26
CA VAL A 63 -13.72 7.72 -22.16
C VAL A 63 -14.00 8.31 -23.54
N ASN A 64 -15.13 7.93 -24.14
CA ASN A 64 -15.54 8.39 -25.48
C ASN A 64 -14.45 8.20 -26.56
N GLY A 65 -13.69 7.10 -26.49
CA GLY A 65 -12.60 6.81 -27.43
C GLY A 65 -11.29 7.56 -27.15
N VAL A 66 -11.23 8.37 -26.08
CA VAL A 66 -10.04 9.10 -25.65
C VAL A 66 -9.43 8.41 -24.43
N VAL A 67 -8.13 8.11 -24.49
CA VAL A 67 -7.38 7.63 -23.32
C VAL A 67 -7.35 8.76 -22.29
N SER A 68 -7.89 8.48 -21.12
CA SER A 68 -7.96 9.37 -19.96
C SER A 68 -7.44 8.63 -18.73
N PHE A 69 -7.35 9.32 -17.60
CA PHE A 69 -6.82 8.77 -16.36
C PHE A 69 -7.81 8.95 -15.22
N LYS A 70 -8.23 7.84 -14.60
CA LYS A 70 -9.12 7.82 -13.44
C LYS A 70 -8.31 7.84 -12.14
N CYS A 71 -8.71 8.70 -11.21
CA CYS A 71 -8.11 8.75 -9.89
C CYS A 71 -8.44 7.50 -9.06
N VAL A 72 -7.45 7.00 -8.32
CA VAL A 72 -7.58 5.82 -7.44
C VAL A 72 -8.21 6.16 -6.08
N GLN A 73 -8.27 7.44 -5.72
CA GLN A 73 -8.82 7.91 -4.43
C GLN A 73 -10.21 8.53 -4.55
N CYS A 74 -10.65 8.91 -5.76
CA CYS A 74 -11.96 9.51 -5.97
C CYS A 74 -12.50 9.22 -7.39
N PRO A 75 -13.77 9.54 -7.68
CA PRO A 75 -14.35 9.28 -9.01
C PRO A 75 -13.81 10.14 -10.16
N CYS A 76 -12.93 11.12 -9.91
CA CYS A 76 -12.47 12.06 -10.93
C CYS A 76 -11.73 11.36 -12.08
N ILE A 77 -11.98 11.83 -13.30
CA ILE A 77 -11.28 11.44 -14.53
C ILE A 77 -10.68 12.69 -15.14
N VAL A 78 -9.41 12.62 -15.51
CA VAL A 78 -8.64 13.72 -16.13
C VAL A 78 -8.07 13.26 -17.46
N GLN A 79 -7.78 14.18 -18.38
CA GLN A 79 -7.36 13.83 -19.74
C GLN A 79 -5.91 13.35 -19.82
N ASP A 80 -5.01 13.90 -19.01
CA ASP A 80 -3.59 13.57 -19.05
C ASP A 80 -3.03 13.17 -17.68
N PHE A 81 -1.87 12.51 -17.71
CA PHE A 81 -1.25 11.94 -16.51
C PHE A 81 -0.59 12.99 -15.60
N GLU A 82 -0.10 14.12 -16.12
CA GLU A 82 0.50 15.17 -15.28
C GLU A 82 -0.59 15.89 -14.46
N THR A 83 -1.77 16.08 -15.06
CA THR A 83 -2.96 16.54 -14.35
C THR A 83 -3.38 15.53 -13.28
N LEU A 84 -3.27 14.22 -13.54
CA LEU A 84 -3.52 13.22 -12.49
C LEU A 84 -2.51 13.31 -11.35
N LYS A 85 -1.21 13.46 -11.64
CA LYS A 85 -0.16 13.58 -10.60
C LYS A 85 -0.41 14.78 -9.70
N THR A 86 -0.74 15.93 -10.27
CA THR A 86 -1.04 17.15 -9.51
C THR A 86 -2.36 17.01 -8.73
N HIS A 87 -3.38 16.40 -9.32
CA HIS A 87 -4.63 16.07 -8.64
C HIS A 87 -4.41 15.17 -7.43
N ILE A 88 -3.59 14.11 -7.55
CA ILE A 88 -3.28 13.19 -6.46
C ILE A 88 -2.61 13.92 -5.27
N LYS A 89 -1.74 14.88 -5.54
CA LYS A 89 -1.11 15.71 -4.49
C LYS A 89 -2.13 16.55 -3.71
N SER A 90 -3.32 16.79 -4.25
CA SER A 90 -4.40 17.49 -3.52
C SER A 90 -5.08 16.63 -2.46
N HIS A 91 -5.11 15.30 -2.64
CA HIS A 91 -5.65 14.36 -1.64
C HIS A 91 -4.69 14.20 -0.46
N SER A 92 -3.38 14.18 -0.72
CA SER A 92 -2.37 14.28 0.33
C SER A 92 -1.06 14.80 -0.26
N LYS A 93 -0.50 15.81 0.42
CA LYS A 93 0.73 16.54 0.03
C LYS A 93 1.94 15.62 -0.16
N GLU A 94 1.94 14.44 0.46
CA GLU A 94 3.04 13.47 0.49
C GLU A 94 2.52 12.04 0.24
N SER A 95 1.80 11.82 -0.85
CA SER A 95 1.28 10.49 -1.21
C SER A 95 2.37 9.57 -1.80
N ASP A 96 3.39 9.24 -1.01
CA ASP A 96 4.57 8.53 -1.49
C ASP A 96 4.39 6.99 -1.50
N PHE A 97 3.31 6.48 -0.91
CA PHE A 97 3.11 5.04 -0.74
C PHE A 97 1.83 4.57 -1.43
N VAL A 98 1.94 3.54 -2.27
CA VAL A 98 0.80 2.88 -2.94
C VAL A 98 0.57 1.48 -2.36
N CYS A 99 -0.69 1.19 -2.02
CA CYS A 99 -1.11 -0.16 -1.67
C CYS A 99 -1.14 -1.03 -2.91
N PHE A 100 -0.33 -2.08 -2.97
CA PHE A 100 -0.29 -2.95 -4.16
C PHE A 100 -1.53 -3.83 -4.34
N VAL A 101 -2.37 -3.95 -3.29
CA VAL A 101 -3.58 -4.77 -3.31
C VAL A 101 -4.76 -3.99 -3.91
N CYS A 102 -4.89 -2.69 -3.61
CA CYS A 102 -6.02 -1.87 -4.08
C CYS A 102 -5.64 -0.51 -4.68
N ASP A 103 -4.36 -0.28 -4.93
CA ASP A 103 -3.80 0.95 -5.51
C ASP A 103 -4.08 2.23 -4.70
N LYS A 104 -4.58 2.11 -3.46
CA LYS A 104 -4.81 3.25 -2.57
C LYS A 104 -3.50 3.94 -2.23
N LEU A 105 -3.49 5.26 -2.32
CA LEU A 105 -2.35 6.08 -1.92
C LEU A 105 -2.43 6.49 -0.44
N LEU A 106 -1.31 6.35 0.25
CA LEU A 106 -1.12 6.61 1.67
C LEU A 106 0.09 7.51 1.87
N SER A 107 0.04 8.33 2.92
CA SER A 107 1.06 9.36 3.14
C SER A 107 2.35 8.88 3.81
N ARG A 108 2.31 7.71 4.46
CA ARG A 108 3.45 7.18 5.23
C ARG A 108 3.44 5.67 5.23
N THR A 109 4.63 5.06 5.36
CA THR A 109 4.79 3.59 5.42
C THR A 109 3.99 2.95 6.54
N ASN A 110 3.95 3.54 7.74
CA ASN A 110 3.18 2.99 8.87
C ASN A 110 1.67 2.97 8.58
N ILE A 111 1.15 4.00 7.90
CA ILE A 111 -0.24 4.06 7.48
C ILE A 111 -0.53 3.01 6.41
N LEU A 112 0.41 2.77 5.48
CA LEU A 112 0.29 1.67 4.51
C LEU A 112 0.26 0.30 5.21
N ILE A 113 1.15 0.07 6.18
CA ILE A 113 1.18 -1.18 6.98
C ILE A 113 -0.16 -1.40 7.68
N ASP A 114 -0.68 -0.39 8.37
CA ASP A 114 -1.96 -0.47 9.10
C ASP A 114 -3.14 -0.66 8.14
N HIS A 115 -3.11 -0.02 6.97
CA HIS A 115 -4.10 -0.20 5.91
C HIS A 115 -4.14 -1.66 5.43
N ILE A 116 -2.98 -2.24 5.11
CA ILE A 116 -2.91 -3.65 4.66
C ILE A 116 -3.41 -4.60 5.74
N ARG A 117 -2.96 -4.42 6.99
CA ARG A 117 -3.40 -5.23 8.15
C ARG A 117 -4.91 -5.19 8.33
N SER A 118 -5.49 -3.99 8.33
CA SER A 118 -6.91 -3.79 8.66
C SER A 118 -7.85 -4.09 7.51
N VAL A 119 -7.52 -3.64 6.29
CA VAL A 119 -8.44 -3.66 5.14
C VAL A 119 -8.32 -4.98 4.38
N HIS A 120 -7.10 -5.46 4.15
CA HIS A 120 -6.87 -6.64 3.31
C HIS A 120 -6.78 -7.93 4.12
N GLN A 121 -6.24 -7.88 5.34
CA GLN A 121 -6.02 -9.08 6.16
C GLN A 121 -6.98 -9.19 7.34
N LYS A 122 -7.76 -8.14 7.62
CA LYS A 122 -8.74 -8.09 8.72
C LYS A 122 -8.14 -8.37 10.10
N ILE A 123 -6.84 -8.12 10.29
CA ILE A 123 -6.14 -8.35 11.56
C ILE A 123 -6.59 -7.30 12.59
N ARG A 124 -6.94 -7.77 13.80
CA ARG A 124 -7.42 -6.96 14.93
C ARG A 124 -6.80 -7.41 16.24
N ASP A 125 -5.49 -7.20 16.37
CA ASP A 125 -4.69 -7.69 17.51
C ASP A 125 -4.93 -6.91 18.81
N PHE A 126 -5.60 -5.77 18.76
CA PHE A 126 -5.79 -4.90 19.92
C PHE A 126 -7.18 -5.13 20.51
N SER A 127 -7.25 -5.59 21.76
CA SER A 127 -8.53 -5.84 22.45
C SER A 127 -8.74 -4.87 23.60
N CYS A 128 -9.98 -4.41 23.76
CA CYS A 128 -10.42 -3.67 24.93
C CYS A 128 -10.68 -4.67 26.07
N HIS A 129 -9.99 -4.51 27.19
CA HIS A 129 -10.15 -5.40 28.34
C HIS A 129 -11.50 -5.22 29.05
N LEU A 130 -12.20 -4.10 28.84
CA LEU A 130 -13.51 -3.82 29.44
C LEU A 130 -14.67 -4.43 28.66
N CYS A 131 -14.68 -4.28 27.32
CA CYS A 131 -15.80 -4.71 26.48
C CYS A 131 -15.47 -5.87 25.52
N LYS A 132 -14.22 -6.36 25.51
CA LYS A 132 -13.68 -7.36 24.56
C LYS A 132 -13.75 -6.96 23.09
N GLY A 133 -14.08 -5.70 22.77
CA GLY A 133 -14.03 -5.17 21.41
C GLY A 133 -12.63 -5.25 20.83
N THR A 134 -12.51 -5.60 19.54
CA THR A 134 -11.21 -5.74 18.86
C THR A 134 -11.00 -4.67 17.79
N PHE A 135 -9.78 -4.16 17.73
CA PHE A 135 -9.36 -3.01 16.94
C PHE A 135 -8.11 -3.35 16.13
N SER A 136 -8.00 -2.76 14.94
CA SER A 136 -6.89 -3.00 14.03
C SER A 136 -5.64 -2.15 14.32
N THR A 137 -5.80 -1.05 15.07
CA THR A 137 -4.70 -0.15 15.46
C THR A 137 -4.80 0.23 16.93
N VAL A 138 -3.65 0.57 17.54
CA VAL A 138 -3.60 1.10 18.92
C VAL A 138 -4.36 2.42 19.03
N TYR A 139 -4.29 3.26 18.00
CA TYR A 139 -5.02 4.53 17.96
C TYR A 139 -6.54 4.31 18.11
N ASN A 140 -7.12 3.38 17.33
CA ASN A 140 -8.55 3.10 17.40
C ASN A 140 -8.96 2.52 18.76
N LEU A 141 -8.12 1.69 19.39
CA LEU A 141 -8.37 1.21 20.75
C LEU A 141 -8.35 2.36 21.77
N ARG A 142 -7.37 3.27 21.68
CA ARG A 142 -7.28 4.43 22.57
C ARG A 142 -8.49 5.33 22.44
N GLU A 143 -8.89 5.67 21.22
CA GLU A 143 -10.10 6.47 20.96
C GLU A 143 -11.36 5.81 21.49
N HIS A 144 -11.45 4.48 21.47
CA HIS A 144 -12.57 3.74 22.06
C HIS A 144 -12.58 3.79 23.60
N MET A 145 -11.41 3.90 24.23
CA MET A 145 -11.25 3.89 25.68
C MET A 145 -11.31 5.29 26.32
N ASN A 146 -11.29 6.35 25.50
CA ASN A 146 -11.51 7.73 25.90
C ASN A 146 -13.00 8.00 26.09
#